data_AF-A0A2G9PTE0-F1
#
_entry.id   AF-A0A2G9PTE0-F1
#
_cell.length_a   1.000
_cell.length_b   1.000
_cell.length_c   1.000
_cell.angle_alpha   90.00
_cell.angle_beta   90.00
_cell.angle_gamma   90.00
#
_symmetry.space_group_name_H-M   'P 1'
#
loop_
_entity.id
_entity.type
_entity.pdbx_description
1 polymer ?
#
loop_
_entity_poly.entity_id
_entity_poly.type
_entity_poly.pdbx_seq_one_letter_code
_entity_poly.pdbx_strand_id
1 'polypeptide(L)'
;MISKKICPRCGKEDDGSFASAFCPSCEPVTHKRLPESVVKCPKCGRFFVRGVWTRCDALGALNGMFQPRGYTAKNVIIVKRAKKTILQAELEPKRFIDVLLELKQCQECSLRSGGYHEAVIQVRGENAERVREVVERLIHRIGAITFIAKVEEKKEGIDIQVGRKRAALEAVNWMHLERTQSNKLIGMHQGKRLMRTTICVRV
;
A
#
# COMPACT_ATOMS: atom_id res chain seq x y z
N MET A 1 -34.53 -19.48 -47.99
CA MET A 1 -33.16 -18.92 -48.09
C MET A 1 -32.72 -18.52 -46.70
N ILE A 2 -31.68 -19.15 -46.16
CA ILE A 2 -31.12 -18.76 -44.86
C ILE A 2 -30.34 -17.47 -45.09
N SER A 3 -30.85 -16.35 -44.56
CA SER A 3 -30.18 -15.06 -44.64
C SER A 3 -28.85 -15.16 -43.88
N LYS A 4 -27.73 -15.10 -44.60
CA LYS A 4 -26.40 -15.01 -43.99
C LYS A 4 -26.29 -13.66 -43.29
N LYS A 5 -25.84 -13.65 -42.03
CA LYS A 5 -25.54 -12.40 -41.34
C LYS A 5 -24.35 -11.72 -42.05
N ILE A 6 -24.39 -10.40 -42.18
CA ILE A 6 -23.29 -9.60 -42.73
C ILE A 6 -22.93 -8.57 -41.69
N CYS A 7 -21.62 -8.40 -41.42
CA CYS A 7 -21.16 -7.42 -40.45
C CYS A 7 -21.42 -6.00 -40.96
N PRO A 8 -22.22 -5.18 -40.26
CA PRO A 8 -22.55 -3.81 -40.70
C PRO A 8 -21.35 -2.86 -40.78
N ARG A 9 -20.21 -3.23 -40.20
CA ARG A 9 -19.03 -2.36 -40.09
C ARG A 9 -17.99 -2.59 -41.18
N CYS A 10 -17.75 -3.85 -41.56
CA CYS A 10 -16.72 -4.21 -42.54
C CYS A 10 -17.24 -5.02 -43.73
N GLY A 11 -18.52 -5.38 -43.76
CA GLY A 11 -19.13 -6.16 -44.84
C GLY A 11 -18.76 -7.64 -44.84
N LYS A 12 -18.01 -8.15 -43.85
CA LYS A 12 -17.68 -9.58 -43.76
C LYS A 12 -18.96 -10.41 -43.64
N GLU A 13 -19.10 -11.43 -44.48
CA GLU A 13 -20.16 -12.44 -44.34
C GLU A 13 -19.88 -13.35 -43.14
N ASP A 14 -20.94 -13.73 -42.44
CA ASP A 14 -20.87 -14.66 -41.33
C ASP A 14 -20.56 -16.07 -41.84
N ASP A 15 -19.39 -16.54 -41.43
CA ASP A 15 -18.86 -17.90 -41.62
C ASP A 15 -19.25 -18.85 -40.47
N GLY A 16 -20.18 -18.42 -39.60
CA GLY A 16 -20.58 -19.11 -38.38
C GLY A 16 -19.81 -18.66 -37.13
N SER A 17 -18.88 -17.70 -37.26
CA SER A 17 -18.09 -17.16 -36.15
C SER A 17 -18.75 -15.97 -35.44
N PHE A 18 -19.85 -15.44 -35.95
CA PHE A 18 -20.45 -14.24 -35.38
C PHE A 18 -21.24 -14.57 -34.11
N ALA A 19 -20.74 -14.09 -32.97
CA ALA A 19 -21.45 -14.14 -31.70
C ALA A 19 -22.51 -13.03 -31.56
N SER A 20 -22.43 -11.97 -32.37
CA SER A 20 -23.34 -10.83 -32.36
C SER A 20 -23.64 -10.30 -33.77
N ALA A 21 -24.20 -9.09 -33.87
CA ALA A 21 -24.43 -8.42 -35.16
C ALA A 21 -23.12 -8.03 -35.87
N PHE A 22 -21.96 -8.10 -35.20
CA PHE A 22 -20.66 -7.75 -35.77
C PHE A 22 -19.74 -8.98 -35.85
N CYS A 23 -18.79 -8.98 -36.78
CA CYS A 23 -17.75 -10.02 -36.80
C CYS A 23 -16.82 -9.85 -35.57
N PRO A 24 -16.09 -10.89 -35.15
CA PRO A 24 -15.22 -10.83 -33.95
C PRO A 24 -14.21 -9.67 -33.95
N SER A 25 -13.77 -9.22 -35.13
CA SER A 25 -12.85 -8.08 -35.27
C SER A 25 -13.53 -6.71 -35.17
N CYS A 26 -14.82 -6.63 -35.49
CA CYS A 26 -15.60 -5.39 -35.53
C CYS A 26 -16.51 -5.23 -34.33
N GLU A 27 -16.63 -6.27 -33.50
CA GLU A 27 -17.45 -6.28 -32.30
C GLU A 27 -17.13 -5.08 -31.40
N PRO A 28 -18.15 -4.26 -31.05
CA PRO A 28 -17.95 -3.13 -30.17
C PRO A 28 -17.41 -3.62 -28.84
N VAL A 29 -16.13 -3.36 -28.56
CA VAL A 29 -15.56 -3.61 -27.25
C VAL A 29 -16.32 -2.72 -26.28
N THR A 30 -17.15 -3.31 -25.43
CA THR A 30 -17.81 -2.59 -24.33
C THR A 30 -16.69 -2.04 -23.45
N HIS A 31 -16.37 -0.76 -23.61
CA HIS A 31 -15.28 -0.14 -22.89
C HIS A 31 -15.64 -0.06 -21.41
N LYS A 32 -15.27 -1.09 -20.63
CA LYS A 32 -15.25 -0.98 -19.17
C LYS A 32 -14.35 0.21 -18.84
N ARG A 33 -14.88 1.22 -18.15
CA ARG A 33 -14.16 2.45 -17.78
C ARG A 33 -12.85 2.08 -17.11
N LEU A 34 -11.75 2.35 -17.81
CA LEU A 34 -10.40 2.14 -17.31
C LEU A 34 -10.11 3.22 -16.24
N PRO A 35 -9.36 2.92 -15.18
CA PRO A 35 -8.92 3.92 -14.21
C PRO A 35 -8.21 5.08 -14.91
N GLU A 36 -8.62 6.29 -14.57
CA GLU A 36 -8.03 7.54 -15.05
C GLU A 36 -6.71 7.85 -14.34
N SER A 37 -6.56 7.37 -13.10
CA SER A 37 -5.34 7.51 -12.33
C SER A 37 -5.01 6.27 -11.50
N VAL A 38 -3.73 6.15 -11.18
CA VAL A 38 -3.19 5.26 -10.15
C VAL A 38 -2.51 6.12 -9.10
N VAL A 39 -2.60 5.69 -7.84
CA VAL A 39 -2.06 6.46 -6.72
C VAL A 39 -0.85 5.74 -6.13
N LYS A 40 0.24 6.47 -5.91
CA LYS A 40 1.47 5.99 -5.27
C LYS A 40 1.82 6.83 -4.04
N CYS A 41 2.29 6.17 -2.98
CA CYS A 41 2.80 6.84 -1.80
C CYS A 41 4.22 7.36 -2.07
N PRO A 42 4.48 8.68 -1.99
CA PRO A 42 5.82 9.22 -2.22
C PRO A 42 6.82 8.86 -1.12
N LYS A 43 6.37 8.43 0.07
CA LYS A 43 7.23 8.12 1.22
C LYS A 43 7.66 6.65 1.29
N CYS A 44 6.77 5.70 0.97
CA CYS A 44 7.09 4.27 1.04
C CYS A 44 7.02 3.55 -0.32
N GLY A 45 6.61 4.24 -1.37
CA GLY A 45 6.55 3.69 -2.73
C GLY A 45 5.39 2.73 -3.02
N ARG A 46 4.58 2.34 -2.00
CA ARG A 46 3.39 1.48 -2.19
C ARG A 46 2.37 2.15 -3.11
N PHE A 47 1.66 1.34 -3.89
CA PHE A 47 0.54 1.77 -4.73
C PHE A 47 -0.79 1.48 -4.07
N PHE A 48 -1.80 2.30 -4.34
CA PHE A 48 -3.18 2.05 -3.88
C PHE A 48 -3.93 1.24 -4.93
N VAL A 49 -4.16 -0.03 -4.64
CA VAL A 49 -4.79 -0.99 -5.53
C VAL A 49 -6.04 -1.53 -4.85
N ARG A 50 -7.21 -1.30 -5.46
CA ARG A 50 -8.52 -1.79 -4.98
C ARG A 50 -8.78 -1.58 -3.49
N GLY A 51 -8.50 -0.39 -2.97
CA GLY A 51 -8.77 -0.05 -1.56
C GLY A 51 -7.61 -0.35 -0.59
N VAL A 52 -6.53 -0.98 -1.05
CA VAL A 52 -5.41 -1.40 -0.20
C VAL A 52 -4.08 -0.83 -0.70
N TRP A 53 -3.20 -0.45 0.23
CA TRP A 53 -1.83 -0.03 -0.09
C TRP A 53 -0.91 -1.25 -0.24
N THR A 54 -0.49 -1.53 -1.46
CA THR A 54 0.25 -2.75 -1.82
C THR A 54 1.66 -2.41 -2.27
N ARG A 55 2.63 -3.27 -1.90
CA ARG A 55 4.00 -3.19 -2.41
C ARG A 55 4.04 -3.84 -3.80
N CYS A 56 4.06 -3.02 -4.83
CA CYS A 56 4.22 -3.43 -6.22
C CYS A 56 4.84 -2.28 -7.03
N ASP A 57 5.17 -2.56 -8.29
CA ASP A 57 5.56 -1.57 -9.27
C ASP A 57 4.33 -1.03 -10.04
N ALA A 58 4.59 -0.16 -11.02
CA ALA A 58 3.53 0.44 -11.84
C ALA A 58 2.75 -0.62 -12.64
N LEU A 59 3.44 -1.63 -13.17
CA LEU A 59 2.84 -2.73 -13.93
C LEU A 59 1.89 -3.55 -13.05
N GLY A 60 2.35 -3.96 -11.87
CA GLY A 60 1.55 -4.69 -10.90
C GLY A 60 0.36 -3.88 -10.39
N ALA A 61 0.52 -2.57 -10.18
CA ALA A 61 -0.59 -1.69 -9.80
C ALA A 61 -1.66 -1.62 -10.90
N LEU A 62 -1.24 -1.43 -12.15
CA LEU A 62 -2.14 -1.38 -13.31
C LEU A 62 -2.86 -2.71 -13.53
N ASN A 63 -2.13 -3.84 -13.52
CA ASN A 63 -2.74 -5.17 -13.61
C ASN A 63 -3.71 -5.44 -12.45
N GLY A 64 -3.35 -5.02 -11.23
CA GLY A 64 -4.24 -5.05 -10.08
C GLY A 64 -5.55 -4.28 -10.32
N MET A 65 -5.53 -3.16 -11.04
CA MET A 65 -6.75 -2.40 -11.37
C MET A 65 -7.49 -2.91 -12.61
N PHE A 66 -6.80 -3.49 -13.58
CA PHE A 66 -7.34 -3.86 -14.89
C PHE A 66 -7.85 -5.30 -14.98
N GLN A 67 -7.29 -6.24 -14.22
CA GLN A 67 -7.66 -7.66 -14.30
C GLN A 67 -9.18 -7.95 -14.18
N PRO A 68 -9.98 -7.30 -13.30
CA PRO A 68 -11.43 -7.54 -13.22
C PRO A 68 -12.17 -7.04 -14.46
N ARG A 69 -11.50 -6.19 -15.25
CA ARG A 69 -12.02 -5.58 -16.47
C ARG A 69 -11.60 -6.34 -17.73
N GLY A 70 -10.82 -7.42 -17.60
CA GLY A 70 -10.40 -8.27 -18.72
C GLY A 70 -9.21 -7.74 -19.53
N TYR A 71 -8.43 -6.82 -18.96
CA TYR A 71 -7.22 -6.30 -19.60
C TYR A 71 -5.97 -6.65 -18.79
N THR A 72 -4.89 -6.93 -19.51
CA THR A 72 -3.55 -7.17 -18.94
C THR A 72 -2.58 -6.13 -19.50
N ALA A 73 -1.99 -5.31 -18.63
CA ALA A 73 -0.87 -4.46 -18.99
C ALA A 73 0.39 -5.32 -19.18
N LYS A 74 1.11 -5.09 -20.28
CA LYS A 74 2.38 -5.76 -20.62
C LYS A 74 3.58 -4.85 -20.41
N ASN A 75 3.48 -3.65 -20.97
CA ASN A 75 4.56 -2.67 -20.94
C ASN A 75 4.04 -1.38 -20.33
N VAL A 76 4.86 -0.74 -19.49
CA VAL A 76 4.53 0.53 -18.85
C VAL A 76 5.74 1.45 -18.93
N ILE A 77 5.55 2.62 -19.55
CA ILE A 77 6.57 3.66 -19.65
C ILE A 77 6.16 4.84 -18.78
N ILE A 78 7.08 5.35 -17.97
CA ILE A 78 6.85 6.51 -17.12
C ILE A 78 7.29 7.76 -17.86
N VAL A 79 6.34 8.65 -18.16
CA VAL A 79 6.59 9.90 -18.88
C VAL A 79 6.27 11.07 -17.96
N LYS A 80 7.23 11.98 -17.77
CA LYS A 80 6.99 13.25 -17.07
C LYS A 80 6.56 14.30 -18.09
N ARG A 81 5.33 14.80 -17.96
CA ARG A 81 4.79 15.89 -18.79
C ARG A 81 4.51 17.09 -17.89
N ALA A 82 5.35 18.13 -18.00
CA ALA A 82 5.32 19.32 -17.15
C ALA A 82 5.28 18.96 -15.65
N LYS A 83 4.15 19.24 -14.95
CA LYS A 83 3.93 18.95 -13.52
C LYS A 83 3.27 17.59 -13.24
N LYS A 84 2.94 16.81 -14.27
CA LYS A 84 2.24 15.52 -14.13
C LYS A 84 3.15 14.36 -14.54
N THR A 85 3.00 13.24 -13.86
CA THR A 85 3.63 11.97 -14.27
C THR A 85 2.55 11.08 -14.87
N ILE A 86 2.79 10.59 -16.08
CA ILE A 86 1.87 9.74 -16.85
C ILE A 86 2.49 8.36 -17.00
N LEU A 87 1.69 7.32 -16.85
CA LEU A 87 2.03 5.95 -17.17
C LEU A 87 1.42 5.61 -18.52
N GLN A 88 2.25 5.40 -19.53
CA GLN A 88 1.81 4.91 -20.83
C GLN A 88 1.84 3.40 -20.78
N ALA A 89 0.68 2.76 -20.87
CA ALA A 89 0.55 1.31 -20.75
C ALA A 89 0.06 0.68 -22.05
N GLU A 90 0.74 -0.40 -22.45
CA GLU A 90 0.29 -1.32 -23.49
C GLU A 90 -0.54 -2.44 -22.85
N LEU A 91 -1.80 -2.56 -23.24
CA LEU A 91 -2.74 -3.56 -22.77
C LEU A 91 -2.94 -4.66 -23.81
N GLU A 92 -3.24 -5.87 -23.35
CA GLU A 92 -3.83 -6.94 -24.14
C GLU A 92 -5.36 -7.03 -23.94
N PRO A 93 -6.16 -7.14 -25.02
CA PRO A 93 -5.75 -7.07 -26.44
C PRO A 93 -5.19 -5.68 -26.82
N LYS A 94 -4.25 -5.64 -27.79
CA LYS A 94 -3.37 -4.50 -28.13
C LYS A 94 -4.09 -3.14 -28.07
N ARG A 95 -3.86 -2.40 -26.98
CA ARG A 95 -4.40 -1.05 -26.76
C ARG A 95 -3.41 -0.22 -25.96
N PHE A 96 -3.20 1.03 -26.36
CA PHE A 96 -2.39 1.97 -25.59
C PHE A 96 -3.28 2.92 -24.79
N ILE A 97 -2.89 3.19 -23.55
CA ILE A 97 -3.56 4.15 -22.68
C ILE A 97 -2.55 5.00 -21.92
N ASP A 98 -2.95 6.23 -21.62
CA ASP A 98 -2.24 7.12 -20.71
C ASP A 98 -3.01 7.14 -19.37
N VAL A 99 -2.33 6.83 -18.26
CA VAL A 99 -2.90 6.84 -16.90
C VAL A 99 -2.14 7.83 -16.04
N LEU A 100 -2.84 8.70 -15.33
CA LEU A 100 -2.19 9.67 -14.44
C LEU A 100 -1.60 8.96 -13.20
N LEU A 101 -0.33 9.23 -12.87
CA LEU A 101 0.27 8.85 -11.60
C LEU A 101 0.08 9.97 -10.58
N GLU A 102 -0.82 9.75 -9.64
CA GLU A 102 -1.06 10.64 -8.51
C GLU A 102 -0.17 10.27 -7.32
N LEU A 103 0.37 11.28 -6.65
CA LEU A 103 1.16 11.09 -5.43
C LEU A 103 0.31 11.46 -4.22
N LYS A 104 0.01 10.47 -3.37
CA LYS A 104 -0.74 10.67 -2.11
C LYS A 104 -0.10 9.87 -1.00
N GLN A 105 0.13 10.49 0.15
CA GLN A 105 0.70 9.80 1.30
C GLN A 105 -0.27 8.74 1.84
N CYS A 106 0.22 7.53 2.08
CA CYS A 106 -0.59 6.49 2.72
C CYS A 106 -0.84 6.82 4.20
N GLN A 107 -1.90 6.25 4.77
CA GLN A 107 -2.28 6.48 6.16
C GLN A 107 -1.11 6.20 7.12
N GLU A 108 -0.40 5.09 6.92
CA GLU A 108 0.75 4.71 7.77
C GLU A 108 1.87 5.75 7.72
N CYS A 109 2.24 6.23 6.53
CA CYS A 109 3.24 7.28 6.39
C CYS A 109 2.76 8.62 6.97
N SER A 110 1.46 8.92 6.83
CA SER A 110 0.85 10.13 7.39
C SER A 110 0.92 10.12 8.91
N LEU A 111 0.53 9.00 9.54
CA LEU A 111 0.61 8.80 10.98
C LEU A 111 2.05 8.90 11.48
N ARG A 112 2.99 8.23 10.80
CA ARG A 112 4.43 8.32 11.12
C ARG A 112 4.94 9.76 11.08
N SER A 113 4.59 10.51 10.03
CA SER A 113 5.05 11.91 9.89
C SER A 113 4.42 12.85 10.92
N GLY A 114 3.21 12.54 11.39
CA GLY A 114 2.55 13.25 12.48
C GLY A 114 3.02 12.84 13.88
N GLY A 115 4.02 11.96 14.02
CA GLY A 115 4.51 11.47 15.32
C GLY A 115 3.50 10.58 16.06
N TYR A 116 2.48 10.06 15.37
CA TYR A 116 1.47 9.22 15.98
C TYR A 116 2.07 7.89 16.44
N HIS A 117 1.82 7.53 17.71
CA HIS A 117 2.20 6.26 18.29
C HIS A 117 1.19 5.85 19.37
N GLU A 118 0.84 4.58 19.37
CA GLU A 118 -0.01 3.97 20.40
C GLU A 118 0.81 3.49 21.59
N ALA A 119 2.10 3.20 21.40
CA ALA A 119 2.96 2.69 22.45
C ALA A 119 4.35 3.34 22.47
N VAL A 120 4.95 3.37 23.65
CA VAL A 120 6.35 3.73 23.87
C VAL A 120 7.02 2.57 24.59
N ILE A 121 8.07 2.00 24.00
CA ILE A 121 8.94 1.03 24.69
C ILE A 121 10.11 1.82 25.27
N GLN A 122 10.27 1.74 26.58
CA GLN A 122 11.34 2.37 27.34
C GLN A 122 12.33 1.29 27.74
N VAL A 123 13.50 1.26 27.09
CA VAL A 123 14.60 0.37 27.48
C VAL A 123 15.47 1.16 28.46
N ARG A 124 15.71 0.60 29.64
CA ARG A 124 16.44 1.23 30.75
C ARG A 124 17.50 0.29 31.28
N GLY A 125 18.67 0.81 31.64
CA GLY A 125 19.76 0.00 32.15
C GLY A 125 21.00 0.84 32.44
N GLU A 126 21.87 0.32 33.31
CA GLU A 126 23.14 0.98 33.65
C GLU A 126 24.19 0.78 32.56
N ASN A 127 24.17 -0.36 31.89
CA ASN A 127 25.07 -0.66 30.78
C ASN A 127 24.49 -0.13 29.45
N ALA A 128 25.03 0.99 28.98
CA ALA A 128 24.62 1.64 27.75
C ALA A 128 24.78 0.75 26.50
N GLU A 129 25.78 -0.13 26.45
CA GLU A 129 26.00 -1.04 25.33
C GLU A 129 24.89 -2.09 25.25
N ARG A 130 24.54 -2.70 26.38
CA ARG A 130 23.43 -3.65 26.48
C ARG A 130 22.09 -3.00 26.13
N VAL A 131 21.86 -1.77 26.57
CA VAL A 131 20.65 -1.00 26.19
C VAL A 131 20.58 -0.84 24.67
N ARG A 132 21.67 -0.47 24.01
CA ARG A 132 21.71 -0.31 22.55
C ARG A 132 21.45 -1.64 21.82
N GLU A 133 22.09 -2.72 22.25
CA GLU A 133 21.89 -4.05 21.65
C GLU A 133 20.41 -4.48 21.70
N VAL A 134 19.76 -4.31 22.84
CA VAL A 134 18.34 -4.64 23.03
C VAL A 134 17.45 -3.76 22.16
N VAL A 135 17.76 -2.46 22.07
CA VAL A 135 17.04 -1.52 21.23
C VAL A 135 17.15 -1.88 19.76
N GLU A 136 18.32 -2.22 19.25
CA GLU A 136 18.52 -2.62 17.85
C GLU A 136 17.70 -3.86 17.49
N ARG A 137 17.70 -4.86 18.36
CA ARG A 137 16.88 -6.08 18.19
C ARG A 137 15.38 -5.77 18.19
N LEU A 138 14.93 -4.90 19.09
CA LEU A 138 13.54 -4.45 19.13
C LEU A 138 13.16 -3.67 17.87
N ILE A 139 14.01 -2.73 17.41
CA ILE A 139 13.78 -1.95 16.20
C ILE A 139 13.62 -2.89 14.99
N HIS A 140 14.50 -3.87 14.85
CA HIS A 140 14.43 -4.85 13.77
C HIS A 140 13.10 -5.64 13.80
N ARG A 141 12.72 -6.17 14.96
CA ARG A 141 11.47 -6.95 15.12
C ARG A 141 10.23 -6.09 14.88
N ILE A 142 10.20 -4.87 15.44
CA ILE A 142 9.07 -3.95 15.30
C ILE A 142 8.91 -3.54 13.84
N GLY A 143 10.00 -3.20 13.15
CA GLY A 143 9.99 -2.78 11.75
C GLY A 143 9.40 -3.79 10.78
N ALA A 144 9.41 -5.08 11.14
CA ALA A 144 8.74 -6.13 10.37
C ALA A 144 7.21 -6.15 10.55
N ILE A 145 6.68 -5.61 11.65
CA ILE A 145 5.27 -5.72 12.05
C ILE A 145 4.53 -4.37 11.94
N THR A 146 5.20 -3.27 12.25
CA THR A 146 4.63 -1.91 12.23
C THR A 146 5.72 -0.84 12.06
N PHE A 147 5.29 0.42 11.94
CA PHE A 147 6.23 1.53 11.82
C PHE A 147 6.73 2.01 13.19
N ILE A 148 7.96 2.50 13.21
CA ILE A 148 8.55 3.24 14.33
C ILE A 148 8.40 4.74 14.00
N ALA A 149 7.79 5.48 14.92
CA ALA A 149 7.54 6.91 14.77
C ALA A 149 8.79 7.73 15.09
N LYS A 150 9.47 7.36 16.18
CA LYS A 150 10.66 8.05 16.70
C LYS A 150 11.48 7.11 17.60
N VAL A 151 12.78 7.29 17.61
CA VAL A 151 13.70 6.74 18.63
C VAL A 151 14.38 7.92 19.30
N GLU A 152 14.40 7.94 20.62
CA GLU A 152 14.92 9.07 21.41
C GLU A 152 15.80 8.59 22.54
N GLU A 153 17.06 9.06 22.57
CA GLU A 153 17.98 8.78 23.66
C GLU A 153 17.66 9.64 24.89
N LYS A 154 17.78 9.03 26.06
CA LYS A 154 17.59 9.61 27.38
C LYS A 154 18.80 9.28 28.26
N LYS A 155 18.95 10.00 29.37
CA LYS A 155 20.06 9.76 30.31
C LYS A 155 20.01 8.34 30.87
N GLU A 156 18.80 7.83 31.10
CA GLU A 156 18.54 6.54 31.72
C GLU A 156 18.33 5.38 30.72
N GLY A 157 18.43 5.63 29.41
CA GLY A 157 18.21 4.62 28.36
C GLY A 157 17.59 5.18 27.09
N ILE A 158 16.76 4.40 26.38
CA ILE A 158 16.24 4.77 25.06
C ILE A 158 14.73 4.54 24.97
N ASP A 159 14.01 5.47 24.35
CA ASP A 159 12.59 5.38 24.07
C ASP A 159 12.32 5.09 22.59
N ILE A 160 11.52 4.07 22.32
CA ILE A 160 11.06 3.68 20.98
C ILE A 160 9.56 3.95 20.89
N GLN A 161 9.16 4.91 20.06
CA GLN A 161 7.76 5.23 19.81
C GLN A 161 7.22 4.34 18.67
N VAL A 162 6.25 3.51 18.99
CA VAL A 162 5.74 2.44 18.11
C VAL A 162 4.32 2.74 17.66
N GLY A 163 4.08 2.61 16.36
CA GLY A 163 2.80 2.93 15.74
C GLY A 163 1.62 2.14 16.31
N ARG A 164 1.81 0.83 16.59
CA ARG A 164 0.76 -0.07 17.09
C ARG A 164 1.15 -0.70 18.43
N LYS A 165 0.23 -0.66 19.40
CA LYS A 165 0.41 -1.28 20.73
C LYS A 165 0.67 -2.79 20.67
N ARG A 166 -0.12 -3.52 19.87
CA ARG A 166 -0.01 -4.99 19.78
C ARG A 166 1.37 -5.43 19.30
N ALA A 167 1.91 -4.75 18.29
CA ALA A 167 3.23 -5.02 17.76
C ALA A 167 4.35 -4.72 18.78
N ALA A 168 4.21 -3.64 19.55
CA ALA A 168 5.15 -3.32 20.63
C ALA A 168 5.20 -4.43 21.70
N LEU A 169 4.03 -4.92 22.12
CA LEU A 169 3.93 -6.01 23.09
C LEU A 169 4.52 -7.32 22.56
N GLU A 170 4.21 -7.67 21.30
CA GLU A 170 4.75 -8.86 20.66
C GLU A 170 6.27 -8.82 20.57
N ALA A 171 6.85 -7.67 20.19
CA ALA A 171 8.29 -7.51 20.09
C ALA A 171 9.01 -7.64 21.44
N VAL A 172 8.46 -7.06 22.52
CA VAL A 172 9.02 -7.19 23.87
C VAL A 172 8.89 -8.62 24.39
N ASN A 173 7.73 -9.25 24.21
CA ASN A 173 7.51 -10.64 24.67
C ASN A 173 8.44 -11.63 23.93
N TRP A 174 8.73 -11.40 22.65
CA TRP A 174 9.68 -12.22 21.88
C TRP A 174 11.10 -12.17 22.44
N MET A 175 11.48 -11.07 23.09
CA MET A 175 12.79 -10.94 23.73
C MET A 175 12.87 -11.62 25.11
N HIS A 176 11.75 -12.13 25.63
CA HIS A 176 11.65 -12.69 26.98
C HIS A 176 12.14 -11.74 28.09
N LEU A 177 11.94 -10.43 27.90
CA LEU A 177 12.37 -9.41 28.87
C LEU A 177 11.26 -9.12 29.88
N GLU A 178 11.64 -8.94 31.14
CA GLU A 178 10.73 -8.45 32.16
C GLU A 178 10.25 -7.03 31.81
N ARG A 179 8.94 -6.80 31.98
CA ARG A 179 8.33 -5.52 31.64
C ARG A 179 7.29 -5.07 32.65
N THR A 180 7.23 -3.76 32.83
CA THR A 180 6.10 -3.08 33.46
C THR A 180 5.30 -2.33 32.41
N GLN A 181 4.01 -2.12 32.66
CA GLN A 181 3.11 -1.46 31.71
C GLN A 181 2.23 -0.44 32.41
N SER A 182 2.11 0.74 31.81
CA SER A 182 1.10 1.74 32.18
C SER A 182 0.30 2.18 30.95
N ASN A 183 -0.92 2.68 31.16
CA ASN A 183 -1.77 3.18 30.08
C ASN A 183 -2.25 4.59 30.45
N LYS A 184 -2.20 5.52 29.49
CA LYS A 184 -2.71 6.88 29.63
C LYS A 184 -3.79 7.14 28.58
N LEU A 185 -4.94 7.69 29.00
CA LEU A 185 -5.95 8.17 28.07
C LEU A 185 -5.45 9.45 27.40
N ILE A 186 -5.36 9.43 26.06
CA ILE A 186 -4.97 10.61 25.26
C ILE A 186 -6.21 11.36 24.77
N GLY A 187 -7.32 10.66 24.57
CA GLY A 187 -8.57 11.27 24.12
C GLY A 187 -9.61 10.24 23.68
N MET A 188 -10.60 10.70 22.91
CA MET A 188 -11.64 9.88 22.32
C MET A 188 -11.75 10.15 20.83
N HIS A 189 -11.93 9.09 20.04
CA HIS A 189 -12.20 9.19 18.61
C HIS A 189 -13.31 8.21 18.24
N GLN A 190 -14.42 8.74 17.70
CA GLN A 190 -15.61 7.94 17.34
C GLN A 190 -16.09 7.03 18.48
N GLY A 191 -16.18 7.57 19.70
CA GLY A 191 -16.61 6.84 20.89
C GLY A 191 -15.59 5.84 21.46
N LYS A 192 -14.44 5.62 20.81
CA LYS A 192 -13.36 4.76 21.31
C LYS A 192 -12.32 5.57 22.06
N ARG A 193 -11.91 5.07 23.24
CA ARG A 193 -10.81 5.64 24.04
C ARG A 193 -9.49 5.42 23.31
N LEU A 194 -8.80 6.50 22.97
CA LEU A 194 -7.44 6.48 22.45
C LEU A 194 -6.47 6.43 23.63
N MET A 195 -5.78 5.31 23.79
CA MET A 195 -4.86 5.07 24.89
C MET A 195 -3.41 5.06 24.38
N ARG A 196 -2.49 5.67 25.13
CA ARG A 196 -1.05 5.45 24.99
C ARG A 196 -0.62 4.41 26.00
N THR A 197 0.10 3.39 25.56
CA THR A 197 0.69 2.39 26.46
C THR A 197 2.19 2.62 26.58
N THR A 198 2.70 2.78 27.80
CA THR A 198 4.14 2.76 28.06
C THR A 198 4.53 1.37 28.52
N ILE A 199 5.56 0.80 27.90
CA ILE A 199 6.14 -0.50 28.26
C ILE A 199 7.57 -0.23 28.70
N CYS A 200 7.87 -0.41 29.98
CA CYS A 200 9.21 -0.21 30.52
C CYS A 200 9.89 -1.54 30.74
N VAL A 201 11.07 -1.69 30.14
CA VAL A 201 11.92 -2.87 30.15
C VAL A 201 13.26 -2.48 30.77
N ARG A 202 13.73 -3.28 31.74
CA ARG A 202 15.01 -3.06 32.43
C ARG A 202 16.00 -4.15 32.04
N VAL A 203 17.22 -3.75 31.68
CA VAL A 203 18.30 -4.62 31.18
C VAL A 203 19.65 -4.27 31.81
#